data_AF-A0A958H0Z6-F1
#
_entry.id   AF-A0A958H0Z6-F1
#
_cell.length_a   1.000
_cell.length_b   1.000
_cell.length_c   1.000
_cell.angle_alpha   90.00
_cell.angle_beta   90.00
_cell.angle_gamma   90.00
#
_symmetry.space_group_name_H-M   'P 1'
#
loop_
_entity.id
_entity.type
_entity.pdbx_description
1 polymer ?
#
loop_
_entity_poly.entity_id
_entity_poly.type
_entity_poly.pdbx_seq_one_letter_code
_entity_poly.pdbx_strand_id
1 'polypeptide(L)'
;QISIREINADVSPQTEQAILHAMGLHPGDRPDSVKQFEHELLAHGPIVINGRTVNGWRAAVWRNRVLLALITALLTLAMILTFTPGPSIPTGAAPTTIAPVSEVTR
;
A
#
# COMPACT_ATOMS: atom_id res chain seq x y z
N GLN A 1 -11.01 -16.36 -3.93
CA GLN A 1 -10.43 -17.56 -3.31
C GLN A 1 -10.81 -17.52 -1.86
N ILE A 2 -11.50 -18.55 -1.35
CA ILE A 2 -11.70 -18.72 0.09
C ILE A 2 -10.36 -19.25 0.62
N SER A 3 -9.76 -18.57 1.58
CA SER A 3 -8.51 -19.01 2.21
C SER A 3 -8.78 -20.17 3.16
N ILE A 4 -7.83 -21.08 3.31
CA ILE A 4 -8.02 -22.26 4.19
C ILE A 4 -8.11 -21.80 5.65
N ARG A 5 -7.42 -20.70 5.97
CA ARG A 5 -7.44 -20.08 7.30
C ARG A 5 -8.74 -19.33 7.61
N GLU A 6 -9.53 -18.94 6.61
CA GLU A 6 -10.90 -18.43 6.80
C GLU A 6 -11.87 -19.56 7.21
N ILE A 7 -11.59 -20.80 6.79
CA ILE A 7 -12.38 -21.98 7.17
C ILE A 7 -11.94 -22.52 8.52
N ASN A 8 -10.62 -22.59 8.76
CA ASN A 8 -10.04 -23.01 10.02
C ASN A 8 -8.81 -22.16 10.38
N ALA A 9 -8.98 -21.26 11.35
CA ALA A 9 -7.94 -20.34 11.80
C ALA A 9 -6.73 -21.04 12.47
N ASP A 10 -6.90 -22.28 12.94
CA ASP A 10 -5.83 -23.07 13.58
C ASP A 10 -4.83 -23.63 12.57
N VAL A 11 -5.15 -23.56 11.27
CA VAL A 11 -4.22 -23.98 10.22
C VAL A 11 -3.03 -23.03 10.19
N SER A 12 -1.82 -23.61 10.27
CA SER A 12 -0.59 -22.84 10.22
C SER A 12 -0.45 -22.16 8.85
N PRO A 13 0.09 -20.92 8.78
CA PRO A 13 0.34 -20.23 7.51
C PRO A 13 1.21 -21.04 6.55
N GLN A 14 2.11 -21.87 7.09
CA GLN A 14 2.98 -22.72 6.32
C GLN A 14 2.22 -23.87 5.65
N THR A 15 1.35 -24.55 6.41
CA THR A 15 0.50 -25.61 5.88
C THR A 15 -0.37 -25.10 4.74
N GLU A 16 -0.93 -23.90 4.90
CA GLU A 16 -1.68 -23.23 3.82
C GLU A 16 -0.80 -22.97 2.59
N GLN A 17 0.40 -22.41 2.75
CA GLN A 17 1.32 -22.19 1.64
C GLN A 17 1.74 -23.48 0.93
N ALA A 18 2.01 -24.55 1.67
CA ALA A 18 2.36 -25.85 1.10
C ALA A 18 1.21 -26.41 0.26
N ILE A 19 -0.02 -26.36 0.78
CA ILE A 19 -1.21 -26.80 0.05
C ILE A 19 -1.42 -25.95 -1.21
N LEU A 20 -1.28 -24.63 -1.11
CA LEU A 20 -1.41 -23.73 -2.27
C LEU A 20 -0.33 -23.99 -3.33
N HIS A 21 0.90 -24.32 -2.92
CA HIS A 21 1.98 -24.73 -3.81
C HIS A 21 1.64 -26.05 -4.53
N ALA A 22 1.15 -27.05 -3.81
CA ALA A 22 0.70 -28.32 -4.40
C ALA A 22 -0.47 -28.16 -5.37
N MET A 23 -1.34 -27.16 -5.15
CA MET A 23 -2.48 -26.83 -6.02
C MET A 23 -2.12 -25.90 -7.19
N GLY A 24 -0.84 -25.62 -7.45
CA GLY A 24 -0.40 -24.77 -8.56
C GLY A 24 -0.96 -25.23 -9.91
N LEU A 25 -1.45 -24.27 -10.72
CA LEU A 25 -2.00 -24.57 -12.05
C LEU A 25 -0.92 -25.05 -13.03
N HIS A 26 0.28 -24.47 -12.96
CA HIS A 26 1.39 -24.86 -13.81
C HIS A 26 2.07 -26.11 -13.24
N PRO A 27 2.33 -27.16 -14.05
CA PRO A 27 3.04 -28.35 -13.58
C PRO A 27 4.46 -28.08 -13.04
N GLY A 28 5.10 -26.96 -13.40
CA GLY A 28 6.42 -26.58 -12.90
C GLY A 28 6.38 -25.72 -11.64
N ASP A 29 5.20 -25.28 -11.19
CA ASP A 29 5.01 -24.59 -9.92
C ASP A 29 4.51 -25.55 -8.83
N ARG A 30 4.56 -26.86 -9.08
CA ARG A 30 4.17 -27.90 -8.11
C ARG A 30 5.44 -28.50 -7.50
N PRO A 31 5.37 -29.05 -6.27
CA PRO A 31 6.48 -29.79 -5.71
C PRO A 31 6.86 -30.97 -6.62
N ASP A 32 8.15 -31.13 -6.89
CA ASP A 32 8.72 -32.14 -7.80
C ASP A 32 8.52 -33.56 -7.27
N SER A 33 8.28 -33.71 -5.95
CA SER A 33 8.06 -35.00 -5.31
C SER A 33 7.22 -34.90 -4.05
N VAL A 34 6.62 -36.02 -3.65
CA VAL A 34 5.90 -36.16 -2.37
C VAL A 34 6.82 -35.84 -1.18
N LYS A 35 8.11 -36.20 -1.26
CA LYS A 35 9.10 -35.95 -0.20
C LYS A 35 9.39 -34.45 -0.04
N GLN A 36 9.42 -33.71 -1.14
CA GLN A 36 9.52 -32.24 -1.09
C GLN A 36 8.28 -31.63 -0.45
N PHE A 37 7.10 -32.10 -0.81
CA PHE A 37 5.85 -31.62 -0.21
C PHE A 37 5.75 -31.92 1.29
N GLU A 38 6.16 -33.12 1.72
CA GLU A 38 6.24 -33.49 3.14
C GLU A 38 7.22 -32.57 3.89
N HIS A 39 8.37 -32.28 3.28
CA HIS A 39 9.34 -31.34 3.84
C HIS A 39 8.74 -29.94 3.96
N GLU A 40 8.00 -29.46 2.96
CA GLU A 40 7.33 -28.15 3.01
C GLU A 40 6.21 -28.09 4.05
N LEU A 41 5.55 -29.20 4.36
CA LEU A 41 4.54 -29.29 5.41
C LEU A 41 5.12 -29.35 6.83
N LEU A 42 6.25 -30.03 7.01
CA LEU A 42 6.82 -30.35 8.33
C LEU A 42 8.06 -29.52 8.71
N ALA A 43 8.76 -28.92 7.74
CA ALA A 43 9.87 -28.02 8.02
C ALA A 43 9.38 -26.80 8.82
N HIS A 44 10.26 -25.99 9.39
CA HIS A 44 9.89 -24.70 9.99
C HIS A 44 10.53 -23.55 9.19
N GLY A 45 10.53 -23.70 7.86
CA GLY A 45 11.33 -22.88 6.94
C GLY A 45 10.52 -22.30 5.79
N PRO A 46 11.05 -21.26 5.11
CA PRO A 46 10.37 -20.64 3.98
C PRO A 46 10.23 -21.62 2.81
N ILE A 47 9.01 -21.75 2.27
CA ILE A 47 8.73 -22.56 1.08
C ILE A 47 9.30 -21.82 -0.14
N VAL A 48 10.12 -22.52 -0.91
CA VAL A 48 10.81 -21.98 -2.09
C VAL A 48 10.12 -22.52 -3.34
N ILE A 49 9.36 -21.67 -4.01
CA ILE A 49 8.67 -22.00 -5.26
C ILE A 49 9.53 -21.44 -6.39
N ASN A 50 10.09 -22.30 -7.26
CA ASN A 50 10.91 -21.88 -8.41
C ASN A 50 12.03 -20.88 -8.07
N GLY A 51 12.78 -21.15 -6.99
CA GLY A 51 13.86 -20.28 -6.51
C GLY A 51 13.40 -18.98 -5.84
N ARG A 52 12.09 -18.75 -5.76
CA ARG A 52 11.50 -17.63 -5.02
C ARG A 52 11.02 -18.13 -3.67
N THR A 53 11.74 -17.73 -2.63
CA THR A 53 11.27 -17.86 -1.25
C THR A 53 9.98 -17.03 -1.11
N VAL A 54 8.84 -17.67 -0.85
CA VAL A 54 7.57 -16.96 -0.61
C VAL A 54 7.60 -16.40 0.81
N ASN A 55 8.45 -15.40 1.00
CA ASN A 55 8.59 -14.74 2.28
C ASN A 55 7.33 -13.90 2.49
N GLY A 56 6.54 -14.23 3.51
CA GLY A 56 5.28 -13.54 3.79
C GLY A 56 5.42 -12.02 3.85
N TRP A 57 4.28 -11.32 3.81
CA TRP A 57 4.17 -9.85 3.72
C TRP A 57 5.13 -9.07 4.65
N ARG A 58 5.40 -9.58 5.86
CA ARG A 58 6.42 -9.01 6.76
C ARG A 58 7.78 -8.86 6.08
N ALA A 59 8.32 -9.91 5.50
CA ALA A 59 9.66 -9.87 4.87
C ALA A 59 9.70 -8.94 3.65
N ALA A 60 8.61 -8.86 2.89
CA ALA A 60 8.48 -7.91 1.78
C ALA A 60 8.52 -6.45 2.26
N VAL A 61 7.83 -6.14 3.37
CA VAL A 61 7.85 -4.82 4.01
C VAL A 61 9.25 -4.46 4.50
N TRP A 62 9.96 -5.38 5.16
CA TRP A 62 11.33 -5.14 5.65
C TRP A 62 12.33 -4.91 4.50
N ARG A 63 12.22 -5.70 3.42
CA ARG A 63 13.07 -5.55 2.22
C ARG A 63 12.82 -4.23 1.51
N ASN A 64 11.57 -3.80 1.45
CA ASN A 64 11.13 -2.60 0.74
C ASN A 64 10.97 -1.37 1.66
N ARG A 65 11.60 -1.37 2.84
CA ARG A 65 11.47 -0.29 3.83
C ARG A 65 11.80 1.10 3.27
N VAL A 66 12.77 1.17 2.34
CA VAL A 66 13.17 2.44 1.70
C VAL A 66 12.07 2.95 0.76
N LEU A 67 11.47 2.06 -0.04
CA LEU A 67 10.36 2.40 -0.92
C LEU A 67 9.14 2.84 -0.09
N LEU A 68 8.85 2.12 0.99
CA LEU A 68 7.78 2.49 1.93
C LEU A 68 8.03 3.87 2.55
N ALA A 69 9.26 4.16 2.99
CA ALA A 69 9.64 5.46 3.54
C ALA A 69 9.51 6.59 2.52
N LEU A 70 9.85 6.35 1.25
CA LEU A 70 9.64 7.32 0.18
C LEU A 70 8.16 7.58 -0.06
N ILE A 71 7.35 6.53 -0.18
CA ILE A 71 5.90 6.68 -0.39
C ILE A 71 5.27 7.47 0.77
N THR A 72 5.59 7.12 2.01
CA THR A 72 5.06 7.86 3.17
C THR A 72 5.55 9.30 3.18
N ALA A 73 6.81 9.58 2.85
CA ALA A 73 7.33 10.95 2.76
C ALA A 73 6.66 11.78 1.65
N LEU A 74 6.41 11.18 0.47
CA LEU A 74 5.71 11.85 -0.61
C LEU A 74 4.25 12.14 -0.24
N LEU A 75 3.57 11.19 0.41
CA LEU A 75 2.19 11.37 0.86
C LEU A 75 2.06 12.45 1.94
N THR A 76 2.97 12.48 2.92
CA THR A 76 2.97 13.54 3.93
C THR A 76 3.25 14.91 3.32
N LEU A 77 4.19 15.00 2.38
CA LEU A 77 4.48 16.24 1.65
C LEU A 77 3.25 16.71 0.85
N ALA A 78 2.60 15.82 0.11
CA ALA A 78 1.40 16.13 -0.64
C ALA A 78 0.26 16.60 0.28
N MET A 79 0.12 15.98 1.44
CA MET A 79 -0.87 16.38 2.44
C MET A 79 -0.60 17.80 2.96
N ILE A 80 0.65 18.13 3.29
CA ILE A 80 1.04 19.47 3.73
C ILE A 80 0.69 20.53 2.67
N LEU A 81 1.07 20.30 1.41
CA LEU A 81 0.79 21.22 0.31
C LEU A 81 -0.72 21.41 0.07
N THR A 82 -1.51 20.37 0.31
CA THR A 82 -2.98 20.44 0.16
C THR A 82 -3.61 21.31 1.25
N PHE A 83 -3.06 21.31 2.47
CA PHE A 83 -3.60 22.07 3.60
C PHE A 83 -2.99 23.47 3.77
N THR A 84 -1.96 23.86 3.01
CA THR A 84 -1.43 25.23 3.06
C THR A 84 -2.40 26.22 2.39
N PRO A 85 -3.07 27.12 3.15
CA PRO A 85 -3.95 28.13 2.57
C PRO A 85 -3.14 29.04 1.65
N GLY A 86 -3.61 29.20 0.41
CA GLY A 86 -2.96 30.06 -0.57
C GLY A 86 -2.89 31.52 -0.09
N PRO A 87 -1.90 32.30 -0.58
CA PRO A 87 -1.79 33.71 -0.22
C PRO A 87 -3.11 34.43 -0.57
N SER A 88 -3.74 35.02 0.44
CA SER A 88 -4.91 35.87 0.24
C SER A 88 -4.48 37.08 -0.57
N ILE A 89 -4.91 37.13 -1.84
CA ILE A 89 -4.76 38.34 -2.64
C ILE A 89 -5.57 39.42 -1.93
N PRO A 90 -4.96 40.54 -1.48
CA PRO A 90 -5.73 41.64 -0.93
C PRO A 90 -6.63 42.19 -2.04
N THR A 91 -7.94 42.00 -1.90
CA THR A 91 -8.97 42.62 -2.75
C THR A 91 -8.99 44.11 -2.47
N GLY A 92 -7.99 44.82 -3.01
CA GLY A 92 -7.94 46.27 -3.06
C GLY A 92 -8.81 46.77 -4.20
N ALA A 93 -10.11 46.92 -3.94
CA ALA A 93 -10.97 47.81 -4.68
C ALA A 93 -12.14 48.22 -3.77
N ALA A 94 -11.86 49.15 -2.85
CA ALA A 94 -12.95 49.92 -2.26
C ALA A 94 -13.68 50.63 -3.42
N PRO A 95 -15.01 50.54 -3.54
CA PRO A 95 -15.72 51.42 -4.44
C PRO A 95 -15.46 52.84 -3.93
N THR A 96 -14.72 53.64 -4.70
CA THR A 96 -14.67 55.08 -4.52
C THR A 96 -16.11 55.57 -4.70
N THR A 97 -16.84 55.70 -3.59
CA THR A 97 -18.09 56.45 -3.53
C THR A 97 -17.73 57.87 -3.91
N ILE A 98 -17.99 58.21 -5.16
CA ILE A 98 -17.85 59.56 -5.68
C ILE A 98 -18.89 60.40 -4.93
N ALA A 99 -18.44 61.25 -4.01
CA ALA A 99 -19.29 62.19 -3.32
C ALA A 99 -20.02 63.09 -4.34
N PRO A 100 -21.30 63.43 -4.15
CA PRO A 100 -21.98 64.36 -5.03
C PRO A 100 -21.28 65.72 -4.96
N VAL A 101 -20.70 66.12 -6.08
CA VAL A 101 -20.21 67.48 -6.34
C VAL A 101 -21.34 68.45 -6.01
N SER A 102 -21.09 69.32 -5.04
CA SER A 102 -21.97 70.43 -4.71
C SER A 102 -22.03 71.37 -5.92
N GLU A 103 -23.19 71.46 -6.56
CA GLU A 103 -23.46 72.48 -7.57
C GLU A 103 -23.77 73.80 -6.84
N VAL A 104 -22.70 74.59 -6.71
CA VAL A 104 -22.68 75.99 -6.33
C VAL A 104 -23.10 76.84 -7.55
N THR A 105 -23.85 77.93 -7.30
CA THR A 105 -24.26 79.03 -8.21
C THR A 105 -25.44 78.70 -9.14
N ARG A 106 -26.51 79.49 -9.25
CA ARG A 106 -26.66 80.95 -9.19
C ARG A 106 -28.12 81.35 -9.00
#